data_AF-A0A1F8T9Y5-F1
#
_entry.id   AF-A0A1F8T9Y5-F1
#
_cell.length_a   1.000
_cell.length_b   1.000
_cell.length_c   1.000
_cell.angle_alpha   90.00
_cell.angle_beta   90.00
_cell.angle_gamma   90.00
#
_symmetry.space_group_name_H-M   'P 1'
#
loop_
_entity.id
_entity.type
_entity.pdbx_description
1 polymer ?
#
loop_
_entity_poly.entity_id
_entity_poly.type
_entity_poly.pdbx_seq_one_letter_code
_entity_poly.pdbx_strand_id
1 'polypeptide(L)'
;TTDEGAETIKMKPERIKEVNKELEAMGVKVLAQYAVLGPYDFVNIVEGPDTATMLRVSVNMGSRGSVKILTLPAVHIDEFIAGLK
;
A
#
# COMPACT_ATOMS: atom_id res chain seq x y z
N THR A 1 7.25 -8.26 3.53
CA THR A 1 6.75 -8.11 4.91
C THR A 1 7.95 -8.24 5.84
N THR A 2 7.74 -8.12 7.16
CA THR A 2 8.75 -8.53 8.15
C THR A 2 8.48 -9.96 8.60
N ASP A 3 9.39 -10.54 9.40
CA ASP A 3 9.22 -11.90 9.94
C ASP A 3 7.91 -12.01 10.76
N GLU A 4 7.63 -11.02 11.61
CA GLU A 4 6.36 -10.91 12.37
C GLU A 4 5.14 -10.80 11.44
N GLY A 5 5.25 -10.03 10.35
CA GLY A 5 4.21 -9.92 9.35
C GLY A 5 3.92 -11.24 8.65
N ALA A 6 4.96 -12.01 8.30
CA ALA A 6 4.82 -13.31 7.68
C ALA A 6 4.14 -14.32 8.62
N GLU A 7 4.50 -14.34 9.90
CA GLU A 7 3.84 -15.17 10.90
C GLU A 7 2.36 -14.79 11.07
N THR A 8 2.07 -13.48 11.14
CA THR A 8 0.70 -12.97 11.23
C THR A 8 -0.15 -13.41 10.04
N ILE A 9 0.37 -13.34 8.81
CA ILE A 9 -0.35 -13.76 7.60
C ILE A 9 -0.62 -15.27 7.62
N LYS A 10 0.33 -16.07 8.09
CA LYS A 10 0.16 -17.52 8.22
C LYS A 10 -0.93 -17.89 9.24
N MET A 11 -1.02 -17.15 10.35
CA MET A 11 -1.98 -17.39 11.43
C MET A 11 -3.35 -16.76 11.15
N LYS A 12 -3.39 -15.61 10.47
CA LYS A 12 -4.60 -14.81 10.22
C LYS A 12 -4.51 -14.10 8.84
N PRO A 13 -4.69 -14.84 7.72
CA PRO A 13 -4.54 -14.27 6.37
C PRO A 13 -5.56 -13.17 6.05
N GLU A 14 -6.73 -13.19 6.70
CA GLU A 14 -7.78 -12.16 6.55
C GLU A 14 -7.30 -10.77 6.97
N ARG A 15 -6.24 -10.70 7.79
CA ARG A 15 -5.61 -9.43 8.21
C ARG A 15 -5.22 -8.55 7.02
N ILE A 16 -4.86 -9.15 5.88
CA ILE A 16 -4.52 -8.40 4.66
C ILE A 16 -5.69 -7.52 4.21
N LYS A 17 -6.93 -8.03 4.26
CA LYS A 17 -8.12 -7.26 3.87
C LYS A 17 -8.61 -6.32 4.97
N GLU A 18 -8.32 -6.60 6.23
CA GLU A 18 -8.63 -5.67 7.33
C GLU A 18 -7.89 -4.33 7.18
N VAL A 19 -6.65 -4.37 6.67
CA VAL A 19 -5.87 -3.15 6.36
C VAL A 19 -6.59 -2.24 5.38
N ASN A 20 -7.37 -2.78 4.44
CA ASN A 20 -8.11 -1.97 3.47
C ASN A 20 -9.14 -1.05 4.15
N LYS A 21 -9.85 -1.56 5.17
CA LYS A 21 -10.81 -0.75 5.94
C LYS A 21 -10.14 0.40 6.68
N GLU A 22 -8.92 0.17 7.14
CA GLU A 22 -8.14 1.18 7.86
C GLU A 22 -7.61 2.25 6.90
N LEU A 23 -7.20 1.86 5.68
CA LEU A 23 -6.85 2.81 4.62
C LEU A 23 -8.06 3.67 4.22
N GLU A 24 -9.24 3.05 4.08
CA GLU A 24 -10.48 3.77 3.78
C GLU A 24 -10.85 4.77 4.88
N ALA A 25 -10.68 4.40 6.16
CA ALA A 25 -10.87 5.30 7.29
C ALA A 25 -9.88 6.49 7.30
N MET A 26 -8.75 6.36 6.62
CA MET A 26 -7.77 7.43 6.41
C MET A 26 -8.03 8.26 5.13
N GLY A 27 -9.13 8.01 4.43
CA GLY A 27 -9.48 8.68 3.18
C GLY A 27 -8.74 8.14 1.95
N VAL A 28 -8.16 6.94 2.04
CA VAL A 28 -7.44 6.30 0.94
C VAL A 28 -8.25 5.13 0.40
N LYS A 29 -8.51 5.15 -0.91
CA LYS A 29 -9.22 4.09 -1.62
C LYS A 29 -8.24 3.04 -2.11
N VAL A 30 -8.52 1.76 -1.88
CA VAL A 30 -7.77 0.65 -2.47
C VAL A 30 -8.35 0.34 -3.84
N LEU A 31 -7.59 0.58 -4.92
CA LEU A 31 -8.01 0.30 -6.29
C LEU A 31 -7.76 -1.15 -6.67
N ALA A 32 -6.61 -1.69 -6.26
CA ALA A 32 -6.25 -3.08 -6.49
C ALA A 32 -5.23 -3.56 -5.46
N GLN A 33 -5.22 -4.86 -5.20
CA GLN A 33 -4.30 -5.51 -4.27
C GLN A 33 -3.90 -6.87 -4.85
N TYR A 34 -2.59 -7.13 -4.88
CA TYR A 34 -2.02 -8.34 -5.45
C TYR A 34 -1.01 -8.95 -4.47
N ALA A 35 -1.05 -10.27 -4.33
CA ALA A 35 0.08 -11.03 -3.81
C ALA A 35 1.05 -11.29 -4.96
N VAL A 36 2.34 -11.11 -4.71
CA VAL A 36 3.39 -11.23 -5.74
C VAL A 36 4.55 -12.07 -5.22
N LEU A 37 5.30 -12.68 -6.16
CA LEU A 37 6.52 -13.42 -5.85
C LEU A 37 7.72 -12.57 -6.27
N GLY A 38 8.60 -12.27 -5.32
CA GLY A 38 9.78 -11.45 -5.56
C GLY A 38 10.29 -10.80 -4.28
N PRO A 39 10.93 -9.62 -4.39
CA PRO A 39 11.46 -8.91 -3.22
C PRO A 39 10.38 -8.31 -2.30
N TYR A 40 9.13 -8.31 -2.75
CA TYR A 40 7.95 -7.88 -1.98
C TYR A 40 6.91 -8.98 -2.05
N ASP A 41 6.06 -9.08 -1.03
CA ASP A 41 4.96 -10.07 -0.98
C ASP A 41 3.64 -9.50 -1.52
N PHE A 42 3.48 -8.16 -1.48
CA PHE A 42 2.24 -7.49 -1.86
C PHE A 42 2.51 -6.22 -2.67
N VAL A 43 1.61 -5.96 -3.63
CA VAL A 43 1.50 -4.69 -4.34
C VAL A 43 0.09 -4.16 -4.15
N ASN A 44 -0.02 -2.91 -3.68
CA ASN A 44 -1.29 -2.22 -3.50
C ASN A 44 -1.31 -0.98 -4.40
N ILE A 45 -2.35 -0.87 -5.23
CA ILE A 45 -2.65 0.35 -5.98
C ILE A 45 -3.71 1.08 -5.18
N VAL A 46 -3.38 2.29 -4.73
CA VAL A 46 -4.24 3.08 -3.86
C VAL A 46 -4.34 4.51 -4.36
N GLU A 47 -5.46 5.15 -4.08
CA GLU A 47 -5.77 6.53 -4.45
C GLU A 47 -6.09 7.32 -3.20
N GLY A 48 -5.36 8.41 -2.98
CA GLY A 48 -5.58 9.35 -1.88
C GLY A 48 -5.78 10.76 -2.42
N PRO A 49 -6.42 11.66 -1.65
CA PRO A 49 -6.75 13.01 -2.10
C PRO A 49 -5.51 13.89 -2.32
N ASP A 50 -4.43 13.64 -1.57
CA ASP A 50 -3.20 14.42 -1.63
C ASP A 50 -1.99 13.62 -1.09
N THR A 51 -0.79 14.14 -1.39
CA THR A 51 0.49 13.56 -0.93
C THR A 51 0.60 13.53 0.59
N ALA A 52 0.05 14.51 1.31
CA ALA A 52 0.14 14.57 2.77
C ALA A 52 -0.61 13.39 3.42
N THR A 53 -1.75 13.03 2.86
CA THR A 53 -2.56 11.87 3.26
C THR A 53 -1.78 10.58 3.03
N MET A 54 -1.13 10.44 1.86
CA MET A 54 -0.31 9.27 1.53
C MET A 54 0.94 9.13 2.42
N LEU A 55 1.55 10.25 2.82
CA LEU A 55 2.66 10.25 3.79
C LEU A 55 2.20 9.74 5.16
N ARG A 56 1.05 10.21 5.66
CA ARG A 56 0.47 9.74 6.92
C ARG A 56 0.17 8.24 6.89
N VAL A 57 -0.39 7.74 5.78
CA VAL A 57 -0.61 6.30 5.57
C VAL A 57 0.71 5.54 5.62
N SER A 58 1.73 6.00 4.91
CA SER A 58 3.04 5.34 4.84
C SER A 58 3.67 5.22 6.23
N VAL A 59 3.61 6.29 7.04
CA VAL A 59 4.11 6.27 8.43
C VAL A 59 3.27 5.36 9.32
N ASN A 60 1.94 5.46 9.28
CA ASN A 60 1.04 4.66 10.13
C ASN A 60 1.17 3.16 9.85
N MET A 61 1.32 2.78 8.59
CA MET A 61 1.46 1.38 8.22
C MET A 61 2.86 0.87 8.56
N GLY A 62 3.91 1.66 8.32
CA GLY A 62 5.29 1.30 8.68
C GLY A 62 5.53 1.20 10.19
N SER A 63 4.83 1.99 11.01
CA SER A 63 5.01 1.98 12.48
C SER A 63 4.49 0.70 13.16
N ARG A 64 3.80 -0.17 12.42
CA ARG A 64 3.19 -1.41 12.96
C ARG A 64 4.16 -2.57 13.08
N GLY A 65 5.38 -2.45 12.55
CA GLY A 65 6.39 -3.51 12.61
C GLY A 65 6.14 -4.72 11.70
N SER A 66 4.89 -5.01 11.34
CA SER A 66 4.48 -6.13 10.48
C SER A 66 4.78 -5.93 8.98
N VAL A 67 5.03 -4.70 8.54
CA VAL A 67 5.28 -4.39 7.13
C VAL A 67 6.42 -3.40 6.96
N LYS A 68 7.24 -3.61 5.92
CA LYS A 68 8.13 -2.60 5.35
C LYS A 68 7.53 -2.15 4.04
N ILE A 69 7.35 -0.84 3.89
CA ILE A 69 6.60 -0.26 2.78
C ILE A 69 7.53 0.56 1.90
N LEU A 70 7.38 0.38 0.60
CA LEU A 70 7.88 1.29 -0.42
C LEU A 70 6.68 1.95 -1.08
N THR A 71 6.56 3.26 -0.92
CA THR A 71 5.50 4.05 -1.56
C THR A 71 6.06 4.65 -2.85
N LEU A 72 5.39 4.39 -3.97
CA LEU A 72 5.76 4.91 -5.28
C LEU A 72 4.61 5.81 -5.78
N PRO A 73 4.79 7.14 -5.79
CA PRO A 73 3.84 8.03 -6.46
C PRO A 73 3.72 7.63 -7.93
N ALA A 74 2.50 7.39 -8.38
CA ALA A 74 2.21 7.05 -9.76
C ALA A 74 1.57 8.25 -10.46
N VAL A 75 2.01 8.52 -11.68
CA VAL A 75 1.35 9.42 -12.62
C VAL A 75 0.70 8.58 -13.71
N HIS A 76 -0.41 9.06 -14.26
CA HIS A 76 -1.03 8.38 -15.40
C HIS A 76 -0.06 8.38 -16.59
N ILE A 77 0.00 7.24 -17.30
CA ILE A 77 0.93 7.09 -18.43
C ILE A 77 0.67 8.13 -19.53
N ASP A 78 -0.60 8.50 -19.75
CA ASP A 78 -0.99 9.52 -20.71
C ASP A 78 -0.51 10.92 -20.31
N GLU A 79 -0.55 11.25 -19.01
CA GLU A 79 -0.03 12.51 -18.47
C GLU A 79 1.50 12.58 -18.63
N PHE A 80 2.18 11.48 -18.32
CA PHE A 80 3.62 11.37 -18.53
C PHE A 80 4.01 11.58 -20.01
N ILE A 81 3.28 10.96 -20.95
CA ILE A 81 3.52 11.11 -22.39
C ILE A 81 3.24 12.56 -22.84
N ALA A 82 2.18 13.19 -22.33
CA ALA A 82 1.83 14.56 -22.69
C ALA A 82 2.90 15.57 -22.25
N GLY A 83 3.53 15.39 -21.09
CA GLY A 83 4.59 16.27 -20.59
C GLY A 83 5.94 16.19 -21.33
N LEU A 84 6.12 15.20 -22.21
CA LEU A 84 7.34 15.05 -23.04
C LEU A 84 7.18 15.62 -24.45
N LYS A 85 5.97 15.99 -24.84
CA LYS A 85 5.68 16.63 -26.13
C LYS A 85 5.72 18.15 -25.99
#